data_AF-E1ZUZ5-F1
#
_entry.id   AF-E1ZUZ5-F1
#
_cell.length_a   1.000
_cell.length_b   1.000
_cell.length_c   1.000
_cell.angle_alpha   90.00
_cell.angle_beta   90.00
_cell.angle_gamma   90.00
#
_symmetry.space_group_name_H-M   'P 1'
#
loop_
_entity.id
_entity.type
_entity.pdbx_description
1 polymer ?
#
loop_
_entity_poly.entity_id
_entity_poly.type
_entity_poly.pdbx_seq_one_letter_code
_entity_poly.pdbx_strand_id
1 'polypeptide(L)'
;MGRPEASEWSGLWNSRKERKRASMPEPVNHQVNAARKTFRTLYQISKLLNTNLDENILSICIRLCENGVNPHALATVVKELQREVKAMNDAQLEFASKTSTTK
;
A
#
# COMPACT_ATOMS: atom_id res chain seq x y z
N MET A 1 48.07 28.18 -30.48
CA MET A 1 47.09 27.36 -29.72
C MET A 1 46.49 28.26 -28.65
N GLY A 2 45.24 28.71 -28.82
CA GLY A 2 44.57 29.62 -27.89
C GLY A 2 43.99 28.85 -26.70
N ARG A 3 44.16 29.38 -25.48
CA ARG A 3 43.51 28.80 -24.28
C ARG A 3 42.02 29.13 -24.34
N PRO A 4 41.13 28.14 -24.12
CA PRO A 4 39.69 28.39 -24.02
C PRO A 4 39.36 29.29 -22.81
N GLU A 5 38.35 30.14 -22.98
CA GLU A 5 37.90 31.12 -21.99
C GLU A 5 37.04 30.44 -20.91
N ALA A 6 37.11 30.89 -19.65
CA ALA A 6 36.36 30.32 -18.54
C ALA A 6 34.82 30.34 -18.76
N SER A 7 34.33 31.28 -19.57
CA SER A 7 32.93 31.43 -19.93
C SER A 7 32.42 30.27 -20.79
N GLU A 8 33.25 29.70 -21.66
CA GLU A 8 32.90 28.55 -22.51
C GLU A 8 32.70 27.28 -21.67
N TRP A 9 33.58 27.06 -20.69
CA TRP A 9 33.48 25.96 -19.73
C TRP A 9 32.24 26.10 -18.84
N SER A 10 31.90 27.32 -18.45
CA SER A 10 30.70 27.62 -17.66
C SER A 10 29.43 27.36 -18.46
N GLY A 11 29.41 27.72 -19.75
CA GLY A 11 28.32 27.42 -20.68
C GLY A 11 28.12 25.92 -20.89
N LEU A 12 29.21 25.16 -21.11
CA LEU A 12 29.16 23.70 -21.22
C LEU A 12 28.70 23.02 -19.94
N TRP A 13 29.13 23.53 -18.78
CA TRP A 13 28.70 23.02 -17.48
C TRP A 13 27.22 23.29 -17.23
N ASN A 14 26.75 24.49 -17.56
CA ASN A 14 25.33 24.84 -17.49
C ASN A 14 24.50 24.02 -18.48
N SER A 15 24.92 23.85 -19.75
CA SER A 15 24.23 22.96 -20.71
C SER A 15 24.22 21.49 -20.28
N ARG A 16 25.29 21.00 -19.64
CA ARG A 16 25.31 19.62 -19.10
C ARG A 16 24.36 19.50 -17.91
N LYS A 17 24.26 20.51 -17.05
CA LYS A 17 23.30 20.57 -15.95
C LYS A 17 21.87 20.63 -16.45
N GLU A 18 21.60 21.45 -17.47
CA GLU A 18 20.29 21.59 -18.12
C GLU A 18 19.84 20.26 -18.75
N ARG A 19 20.76 19.57 -19.44
CA ARG A 19 20.51 18.24 -20.01
C ARG A 19 20.18 17.20 -18.94
N LYS A 20 20.84 17.24 -17.78
CA LYS A 20 20.49 16.37 -16.65
C LYS A 20 19.16 16.74 -15.99
N ARG A 21 18.82 18.03 -15.94
CA ARG A 21 17.55 18.51 -15.36
C ARG A 21 16.34 18.15 -16.23
N ALA A 22 16.50 18.14 -17.56
CA ALA A 22 15.46 17.70 -18.51
C ALA A 22 15.21 16.17 -18.50
N SER A 23 16.12 15.37 -17.95
CA SER A 23 16.05 13.90 -17.91
C SER A 23 15.82 13.33 -16.50
N MET A 24 15.47 14.16 -15.51
CA MET A 24 15.27 13.72 -14.13
C MET A 24 13.77 13.46 -13.89
N PRO A 25 13.31 12.21 -13.77
CA PRO A 25 11.94 11.95 -13.37
C PRO A 25 11.73 12.50 -11.96
N GLU A 26 10.66 13.27 -11.75
CA GLU A 26 10.35 13.85 -10.45
C GLU A 26 10.28 12.75 -9.35
N PRO A 27 11.02 12.89 -8.24
CA PRO A 27 11.26 11.80 -7.29
C PRO A 27 10.08 11.38 -6.41
N VAL A 28 8.94 12.06 -6.47
CA VAL A 28 7.78 11.77 -5.60
C VAL A 28 6.78 10.85 -6.30
N ASN A 29 6.52 11.11 -7.59
CA ASN A 29 5.44 10.43 -8.30
C ASN A 29 5.81 8.96 -8.59
N HIS A 30 7.09 8.66 -8.82
CA HIS A 30 7.54 7.29 -9.06
C HIS A 30 7.38 6.38 -7.84
N GLN A 31 7.76 6.86 -6.65
CA GLN A 31 7.68 6.08 -5.41
C GLN A 31 6.23 5.80 -5.00
N VAL A 32 5.36 6.80 -5.07
CA VAL A 32 3.92 6.64 -4.78
C VAL A 32 3.27 5.66 -5.76
N ASN A 33 3.63 5.74 -7.05
CA ASN A 33 3.13 4.80 -8.05
C ASN A 33 3.65 3.37 -7.84
N ALA A 34 4.90 3.21 -7.42
CA ALA A 34 5.47 1.91 -7.08
C ALA A 34 4.75 1.28 -5.87
N ALA A 35 4.57 2.04 -4.78
CA ALA A 35 3.86 1.59 -3.59
C ALA A 35 2.41 1.14 -3.90
N ARG A 36 1.68 1.93 -4.72
CA ARG A 36 0.33 1.58 -5.17
C ARG A 36 0.30 0.28 -5.97
N LYS A 37 1.26 0.09 -6.88
CA LYS A 37 1.37 -1.16 -7.66
C LYS A 37 1.63 -2.36 -6.75
N THR A 38 2.58 -2.23 -5.81
CA THR A 38 2.88 -3.27 -4.84
C THR A 38 1.67 -3.64 -4.01
N PHE A 39 0.95 -2.65 -3.45
CA PHE A 39 -0.27 -2.89 -2.68
C PHE A 39 -1.33 -3.64 -3.50
N ARG A 40 -1.55 -3.23 -4.75
CA ARG A 40 -2.50 -3.90 -5.66
C ARG A 40 -2.11 -5.35 -5.91
N THR A 41 -0.83 -5.64 -6.13
CA THR A 41 -0.33 -7.02 -6.29
C THR A 41 -0.57 -7.85 -5.02
N LEU A 42 -0.26 -7.31 -3.84
CA LEU A 42 -0.52 -7.97 -2.56
C LEU A 42 -2.02 -8.25 -2.35
N TYR A 43 -2.88 -7.31 -2.72
CA TYR A 43 -4.33 -7.51 -2.64
C TYR A 43 -4.81 -8.62 -3.58
N GLN A 44 -4.30 -8.70 -4.81
CA GLN A 44 -4.63 -9.80 -5.71
C GLN A 44 -4.18 -11.17 -5.16
N ILE A 45 -2.98 -11.24 -4.58
CA ILE A 45 -2.50 -12.46 -3.91
C ILE A 45 -3.44 -12.83 -2.76
N SER A 46 -3.87 -11.86 -1.94
CA SER A 46 -4.78 -12.09 -0.81
C SER A 46 -6.12 -12.69 -1.23
N LYS A 47 -6.65 -12.27 -2.40
CA LYS A 47 -7.88 -12.80 -3.01
C LYS A 47 -7.68 -14.21 -3.55
N LEU A 48 -6.57 -14.48 -4.22
CA LEU A 48 -6.25 -15.83 -4.70
C LEU A 48 -6.14 -16.85 -3.55
N LEU A 49 -5.58 -16.42 -2.41
CA LEU A 49 -5.46 -17.25 -1.22
C LEU A 49 -6.72 -17.29 -0.35
N ASN A 50 -7.81 -16.64 -0.77
CA ASN A 50 -9.07 -16.57 -0.03
C ASN A 50 -8.91 -16.16 1.44
N THR A 51 -8.01 -15.20 1.71
CA THR A 51 -7.76 -14.69 3.07
C THR A 51 -8.91 -13.83 3.60
N ASN A 52 -9.85 -13.44 2.74
CA ASN A 52 -10.99 -12.57 3.07
C ASN A 52 -10.57 -11.25 3.76
N LEU A 53 -9.42 -10.69 3.37
CA LEU A 53 -8.97 -9.38 3.84
C LEU A 53 -9.48 -8.28 2.90
N ASP A 54 -10.10 -7.25 3.47
CA ASP A 54 -10.42 -6.02 2.75
C ASP A 54 -9.18 -5.14 2.56
N GLU A 55 -9.23 -4.22 1.59
CA GLU A 55 -8.12 -3.30 1.30
C GLU A 55 -7.66 -2.52 2.54
N ASN A 56 -8.61 -2.09 3.37
CA ASN A 56 -8.33 -1.39 4.62
C ASN A 56 -7.58 -2.28 5.61
N ILE A 57 -8.06 -3.51 5.82
CA ILE A 57 -7.44 -4.46 6.76
C ILE A 57 -6.05 -4.86 6.29
N LEU A 58 -5.88 -5.11 4.99
CA LEU A 58 -4.58 -5.42 4.40
C LEU A 58 -3.58 -4.27 4.59
N SER A 59 -4.02 -3.02 4.40
CA SER A 59 -3.16 -1.84 4.62
C SER A 59 -2.68 -1.72 6.07
N ILE A 60 -3.55 -2.02 7.03
CA ILE A 60 -3.22 -2.02 8.46
C ILE A 60 -2.22 -3.15 8.75
N CYS A 61 -2.45 -4.34 8.21
CA CYS A 61 -1.56 -5.48 8.40
C CYS A 61 -0.15 -5.19 7.86
N ILE A 62 -0.04 -4.56 6.68
CA ILE A 62 1.25 -4.15 6.11
C ILE A 62 1.96 -3.17 7.05
N ARG A 63 1.27 -2.14 7.52
CA ARG A 63 1.86 -1.16 8.45
C ARG A 63 2.30 -1.78 9.77
N LEU A 64 1.54 -2.75 10.30
CA LEU A 64 1.93 -3.48 11.50
C LEU A 64 3.18 -4.33 11.27
N CYS A 65 3.26 -5.03 10.15
CA CYS A 65 4.45 -5.78 9.75
C CYS A 65 5.67 -4.86 9.54
N GLU A 66 5.50 -3.69 8.94
CA GLU A 66 6.56 -2.67 8.79
C GLU A 66 7.08 -2.15 10.13
N ASN A 67 6.23 -2.13 11.16
CA ASN A 67 6.61 -1.79 12.54
C ASN A 67 7.24 -2.97 13.32
N GLY A 68 7.51 -4.10 12.67
CA GLY A 68 8.18 -5.24 13.28
C GLY A 68 7.26 -6.21 14.03
N VAL A 69 5.93 -6.12 13.84
CA VAL A 69 4.99 -7.11 14.37
C VAL A 69 5.21 -8.46 13.70
N ASN A 70 5.19 -9.54 14.48
CA ASN A 70 5.31 -10.89 13.94
C ASN A 70 4.09 -11.24 13.06
N PRO A 71 4.27 -11.55 11.76
CA PRO A 71 3.18 -11.83 10.85
C PRO A 71 2.37 -13.08 11.25
N HIS A 72 2.99 -14.05 11.91
CA HIS A 72 2.30 -15.25 12.39
C HIS A 72 1.34 -14.92 13.54
N ALA A 73 1.79 -14.12 14.51
CA ALA A 73 0.94 -13.68 15.62
C ALA A 73 -0.20 -12.79 15.13
N LEU A 74 0.10 -11.88 14.20
CA LEU A 74 -0.90 -11.01 13.57
C LEU A 74 -1.98 -11.82 12.85
N ALA A 75 -1.60 -12.85 12.10
CA ALA A 75 -2.54 -13.72 11.41
C ALA A 75 -3.52 -14.42 12.37
N THR A 76 -3.03 -14.86 13.53
CA THR A 76 -3.89 -15.45 14.58
C THR A 76 -4.92 -14.44 15.08
N VAL A 77 -4.48 -13.23 15.45
CA VAL A 77 -5.35 -12.17 15.96
C VAL A 77 -6.42 -11.79 14.92
N VAL A 78 -6.03 -11.59 13.66
CA VAL A 78 -6.98 -11.24 12.58
C VAL A 78 -8.03 -12.34 12.39
N LYS A 79 -7.63 -13.62 12.44
CA LYS A 79 -8.56 -14.75 12.31
C LYS A 79 -9.52 -14.88 13.48
N GLU A 80 -9.10 -14.58 14.71
CA GLU A 80 -10.00 -14.57 15.87
C GLU A 80 -11.02 -13.44 15.76
N LEU A 81 -10.57 -12.21 15.48
CA LEU A 81 -11.45 -11.05 15.34
C LEU A 81 -12.49 -11.23 14.22
N GLN A 82 -12.11 -11.79 13.07
CA GLN A 82 -13.06 -12.10 12.00
C GLN A 82 -14.12 -13.13 12.42
N ARG A 83 -13.72 -14.14 13.21
CA ARG A 83 -14.65 -15.14 13.74
C ARG A 83 -15.64 -14.53 14.73
N GLU A 84 -15.16 -13.69 15.65
CA GLU A 84 -16.00 -13.00 16.62
C GLU A 84 -17.01 -12.06 15.94
N VAL A 85 -16.56 -11.25 14.97
CA VAL A 85 -17.46 -10.35 14.22
C VAL A 85 -18.51 -11.14 13.44
N LYS A 86 -18.13 -12.24 12.80
CA LYS A 86 -19.07 -13.11 12.10
C LYS A 86 -20.09 -13.71 13.07
N ALA A 87 -19.65 -14.21 14.22
CA ALA A 87 -20.54 -14.78 15.23
C ALA A 87 -21.52 -13.75 15.80
N MET A 88 -21.07 -12.52 16.06
CA MET A 88 -21.94 -11.42 16.51
C MET A 88 -23.00 -11.06 15.46
N ASN A 89 -22.60 -10.99 14.19
CA ASN A 89 -23.52 -10.70 13.10
C ASN A 89 -24.55 -11.82 12.90
N ASP A 90 -24.12 -13.08 12.95
CA ASP A 90 -25.00 -14.25 12.89
C ASP A 90 -26.01 -14.25 14.05
N ALA A 91 -25.57 -13.89 15.27
CA ALA A 91 -26.45 -13.77 16.44
C ALA A 91 -27.48 -12.63 16.29
N GLN A 92 -27.12 -11.50 15.67
CA GLN A 92 -28.06 -10.42 15.38
C GLN A 92 -29.12 -10.81 14.33
N LEU A 93 -28.74 -11.59 13.32
CA LEU A 93 -29.67 -12.09 12.29
C LEU A 93 -30.70 -13.08 12.86
N GLU A 94 -30.27 -13.93 13.80
CA GLU A 94 -31.16 -14.83 14.56
C GLU A 94 -32.19 -14.06 15.41
N PHE A 95 -31.79 -12.95 16.01
CA PHE A 95 -32.69 -12.12 16.81
C PHE A 95 -33.74 -11.42 15.96
N ALA A 96 -33.34 -10.86 14.80
CA ALA A 96 -34.26 -10.19 13.88
C ALA A 96 -35.37 -11.12 13.37
N SER A 97 -35.03 -12.39 13.10
CA SER A 97 -35.96 -13.38 12.58
C SER A 97 -37.06 -13.78 13.58
N LYS A 98 -36.79 -13.71 14.88
CA LYS A 98 -37.75 -14.05 15.94
C LYS A 98 -38.80 -12.97 16.20
N THR A 99 -38.58 -11.74 15.73
CA THR A 99 -39.49 -10.60 15.96
C THR A 99 -40.67 -10.53 14.97
N SER A 100 -40.67 -11.31 13.88
CA SER A 100 -41.66 -11.22 12.80
C SER A 100 -42.77 -12.29 12.83
N THR A 101 -42.74 -13.27 13.74
CA THR A 101 -43.69 -14.41 13.74
C THR A 101 -44.71 -14.40 14.88
N THR A 102 -44.74 -13.37 15.73
CA THR A 102 -45.80 -13.20 16.73
C THR A 102 -46.72 -12.04 16.38
N LYS A 103 -47.60 -12.26 15.41
CA LYS A 103 -48.97 -11.74 15.47
C LYS A 103 -49.91 -12.68 14.73
#